data_AF-A0A1E7YQF7-F1
#
_entry.id   AF-A0A1E7YQF7-F1
#
_cell.length_a   1.000
_cell.length_b   1.000
_cell.length_c   1.000
_cell.angle_alpha   90.00
_cell.angle_beta   90.00
_cell.angle_gamma   90.00
#
_symmetry.space_group_name_H-M   'P 1'
#
loop_
_entity.id
_entity.type
_entity.pdbx_description
1 polymer ?
#
loop_
_entity_poly.entity_id
_entity_poly.type
_entity_poly.pdbx_seq_one_letter_code
_entity_poly.pdbx_strand_id
1 'polypeptide(L)'
;MFTAHIQQCIAQAAGQYGVSPTAIERRIDEHPDGVGIMGLNRWWLKDLSQPVTAKQLTAHPCQDIAIGAWVLSESESAASAGAVPTVAATAAPPQKTPRLVQQVPGSPQGNGMAEARRCAILASHYYGVPSLLTLSIMRTEDGRPGTISPDANGSYDMGVMQVNSIWLPRLRQMGISRHALIYNACQNVDVGTWILAKYVHQFVGRAGMRYAWHHPRAFWDAVGDYNSHTPVYNHAYQKRVAAFYKTIARRIREGD
;
A
#
# COMPACT_ATOMS: atom_id res chain seq x y z
N MET A 1 -11.47 -2.81 -35.91
CA MET A 1 -11.89 -1.38 -35.89
C MET A 1 -13.01 -1.22 -34.88
N PHE A 2 -12.90 -0.25 -33.98
CA PHE A 2 -13.93 0.07 -32.99
C PHE A 2 -15.15 0.74 -33.63
N THR A 3 -16.34 0.55 -33.05
CA THR A 3 -17.56 1.23 -33.53
C THR A 3 -17.50 2.74 -33.25
N ALA A 4 -18.30 3.53 -33.96
CA ALA A 4 -18.37 4.98 -33.75
C ALA A 4 -18.73 5.36 -32.30
N HIS A 5 -19.59 4.56 -31.65
CA HIS A 5 -19.94 4.76 -30.25
C HIS A 5 -18.73 4.53 -29.31
N ILE A 6 -17.97 3.45 -29.52
CA ILE A 6 -16.79 3.16 -28.71
C ILE A 6 -15.72 4.24 -28.90
N GLN A 7 -15.52 4.70 -30.13
CA GLN A 7 -14.61 5.81 -30.44
C GLN A 7 -14.97 7.11 -29.70
N GLN A 8 -16.27 7.44 -29.59
CA GLN A 8 -16.71 8.58 -28.79
C GLN A 8 -16.39 8.40 -27.30
N CYS A 9 -16.59 7.20 -26.75
CA CYS A 9 -16.30 6.92 -25.34
C CYS A 9 -14.80 6.94 -25.04
N ILE A 10 -13.96 6.47 -25.96
CA ILE A 10 -12.50 6.60 -25.89
C ILE A 10 -12.10 8.07 -25.86
N ALA A 11 -12.59 8.88 -26.81
CA ALA A 11 -12.25 10.30 -26.87
C ALA A 11 -12.69 11.07 -25.61
N GLN A 12 -13.88 10.78 -25.09
CA GLN A 12 -14.38 11.39 -23.87
C GLN A 12 -13.53 11.01 -22.64
N ALA A 13 -13.22 9.73 -22.48
CA ALA A 13 -12.41 9.26 -21.36
C ALA A 13 -10.96 9.75 -21.43
N ALA A 14 -10.38 9.80 -22.64
CA ALA A 14 -9.07 10.38 -22.90
C ALA A 14 -9.00 11.84 -22.42
N GLY A 15 -9.97 12.65 -22.83
CA GLY A 15 -10.06 14.05 -22.40
C GLY A 15 -10.28 14.20 -20.89
N GLN A 16 -11.08 13.32 -20.29
CA GLN A 16 -11.40 13.38 -18.86
C GLN A 16 -10.20 13.03 -17.97
N TYR A 17 -9.39 12.04 -18.35
CA TYR A 17 -8.31 11.50 -17.52
C TYR A 17 -6.90 11.85 -18.01
N GLY A 18 -6.78 12.62 -19.09
CA GLY A 18 -5.49 13.10 -19.59
C GLY A 18 -4.61 12.00 -20.19
N VAL A 19 -5.22 10.90 -20.65
CA VAL A 19 -4.53 9.78 -21.33
C VAL A 19 -4.73 9.87 -22.84
N SER A 20 -3.77 9.38 -23.63
CA SER A 20 -3.93 9.40 -25.09
C SER A 20 -5.00 8.40 -25.58
N PRO A 21 -5.82 8.74 -26.59
CA PRO A 21 -6.77 7.79 -27.19
C PRO A 21 -6.10 6.47 -27.62
N THR A 22 -4.90 6.56 -28.21
CA THR A 22 -4.11 5.40 -28.63
C THR A 22 -3.67 4.50 -27.47
N ALA A 23 -3.44 5.05 -26.27
CA ALA A 23 -3.13 4.25 -25.09
C ALA A 23 -4.35 3.43 -24.62
N ILE A 24 -5.55 4.02 -24.70
CA ILE A 24 -6.80 3.32 -24.41
C ILE A 24 -7.05 2.22 -25.44
N GLU A 25 -6.88 2.52 -26.74
CA GLU A 25 -7.04 1.55 -27.83
C GLU A 25 -6.09 0.36 -27.68
N ARG A 26 -4.80 0.63 -27.47
CA ARG A 26 -3.79 -0.42 -27.23
C ARG A 26 -4.13 -1.27 -26.01
N ARG A 27 -4.64 -0.66 -24.93
CA ARG A 27 -5.06 -1.40 -23.74
C ARG A 27 -6.18 -2.39 -24.04
N ILE A 28 -7.15 -1.99 -24.86
CA ILE A 28 -8.26 -2.86 -25.29
C ILE A 28 -7.73 -4.04 -26.10
N ASP A 29 -6.76 -3.81 -26.99
CA ASP A 29 -6.21 -4.86 -27.85
C ASP A 29 -5.31 -5.86 -27.09
N GLU A 30 -4.58 -5.40 -26.07
CA GLU A 30 -3.60 -6.22 -25.35
C GLU A 30 -4.18 -7.10 -24.23
N HIS A 31 -5.38 -6.81 -23.72
CA HIS A 31 -5.89 -7.43 -22.48
C HIS A 31 -7.32 -8.01 -22.63
N PRO A 32 -7.54 -8.99 -23.52
CA PRO A 32 -8.88 -9.53 -23.79
C PRO A 32 -9.48 -10.36 -22.64
N ASP A 33 -8.67 -10.89 -21.72
CA ASP A 33 -9.10 -11.85 -20.70
C ASP A 33 -9.64 -11.22 -19.40
N GLY A 34 -9.70 -9.88 -19.35
CA GLY A 34 -10.20 -9.14 -18.18
C GLY A 34 -11.71 -8.89 -18.19
N VAL A 35 -12.18 -8.13 -17.20
CA VAL A 35 -13.57 -7.65 -17.17
C VAL A 35 -13.73 -6.50 -18.16
N GLY A 36 -14.77 -6.58 -18.99
CA GLY A 36 -15.06 -5.53 -19.97
C GLY A 36 -14.05 -5.48 -21.11
N ILE A 37 -14.16 -4.46 -21.96
CA ILE A 37 -13.31 -4.31 -23.14
C ILE A 37 -11.93 -3.72 -22.79
N MET A 38 -11.81 -3.02 -21.67
CA MET A 38 -10.53 -2.52 -21.14
C MET A 38 -9.70 -3.59 -20.43
N GLY A 39 -10.23 -4.81 -20.33
CA GLY A 39 -9.54 -5.90 -19.65
C GLY A 39 -9.25 -5.58 -18.18
N LEU A 40 -10.24 -5.03 -17.47
CA LEU A 40 -10.06 -4.62 -16.09
C LEU A 40 -9.90 -5.83 -15.17
N ASN A 41 -8.99 -5.73 -14.21
CA ASN A 41 -8.85 -6.79 -13.23
C ASN A 41 -10.13 -6.86 -12.38
N ARG A 42 -10.75 -8.05 -12.33
CA ARG A 42 -12.01 -8.31 -11.62
C ARG A 42 -11.99 -7.88 -10.14
N TRP A 43 -10.81 -7.86 -9.53
CA TRP A 43 -10.63 -7.48 -8.13
C TRP A 43 -10.65 -5.97 -7.91
N TRP A 44 -10.22 -5.15 -8.88
CA TRP A 44 -10.26 -3.68 -8.77
C TRP A 44 -11.67 -3.13 -8.61
N LEU A 45 -12.67 -3.86 -9.09
CA LEU A 45 -14.07 -3.42 -9.07
C LEU A 45 -14.60 -3.15 -7.65
N LYS A 46 -13.99 -3.80 -6.65
CA LYS A 46 -14.33 -3.62 -5.23
C LYS A 46 -13.72 -2.36 -4.63
N ASP A 47 -12.70 -1.80 -5.26
CA ASP A 47 -11.90 -0.67 -4.73
C ASP A 47 -12.26 0.68 -5.39
N LEU A 48 -13.15 0.65 -6.38
CA LEU A 48 -13.69 1.85 -7.02
C LEU A 48 -14.56 2.63 -6.03
N SER A 49 -14.47 3.96 -6.07
CA SER A 49 -15.26 4.85 -5.21
C SER A 49 -16.77 4.70 -5.43
N GLN A 50 -17.18 4.17 -6.59
CA GLN A 50 -18.53 3.73 -6.85
C GLN A 50 -18.50 2.23 -7.21
N PRO A 51 -19.22 1.38 -6.44
CA PRO A 51 -19.18 -0.05 -6.67
C PRO A 51 -19.85 -0.40 -8.01
N VAL A 52 -19.11 -1.09 -8.86
CA VAL A 52 -19.57 -1.60 -10.16
C VAL A 52 -19.28 -3.10 -10.23
N THR A 53 -20.18 -3.85 -10.87
CA THR A 53 -20.03 -5.30 -11.03
C THR A 53 -19.43 -5.63 -12.40
N ALA A 54 -18.82 -6.82 -12.51
CA ALA A 54 -18.32 -7.30 -13.79
C ALA A 54 -19.41 -7.35 -14.87
N LYS A 55 -20.64 -7.72 -14.48
CA LYS A 55 -21.79 -7.74 -15.37
C LYS A 55 -22.17 -6.34 -15.88
N GLN A 56 -22.10 -5.33 -15.01
CA GLN A 56 -22.36 -3.94 -15.42
C GLN A 56 -21.30 -3.44 -16.40
N LEU A 57 -20.02 -3.74 -16.16
CA LEU A 57 -18.95 -3.26 -17.05
C LEU A 57 -18.95 -3.95 -18.42
N THR A 58 -19.29 -5.24 -18.48
CA THR A 58 -19.54 -5.92 -19.77
C THR A 58 -20.75 -5.33 -20.51
N ALA A 59 -21.76 -4.84 -19.80
CA ALA A 59 -22.97 -4.24 -20.39
C ALA A 59 -22.83 -2.75 -20.74
N HIS A 60 -21.86 -2.05 -20.14
CA HIS A 60 -21.69 -0.59 -20.24
C HIS A 60 -20.26 -0.25 -20.66
N PRO A 61 -19.92 -0.40 -21.95
CA PRO A 61 -18.53 -0.28 -22.43
C PRO A 61 -17.93 1.11 -22.19
N CYS A 62 -18.73 2.17 -22.17
CA CYS A 62 -18.23 3.52 -21.89
C CYS A 62 -17.87 3.75 -20.43
N GLN A 63 -18.58 3.08 -19.52
CA GLN A 63 -18.21 3.08 -18.09
C GLN A 63 -16.94 2.26 -17.86
N ASP A 64 -16.80 1.14 -18.57
CA ASP A 64 -15.59 0.32 -18.57
C ASP A 64 -14.37 1.09 -19.13
N ILE A 65 -14.53 1.76 -20.27
CA ILE A 65 -13.51 2.66 -20.86
C ILE A 65 -13.13 3.79 -19.90
N ALA A 66 -14.10 4.44 -19.26
CA ALA A 66 -13.82 5.52 -18.30
C ALA A 66 -13.01 5.03 -17.10
N ILE A 67 -13.34 3.85 -16.55
CA ILE A 67 -12.59 3.26 -15.44
C ILE A 67 -11.18 2.83 -15.90
N GLY A 68 -11.06 2.22 -17.07
CA GLY A 68 -9.76 1.83 -17.63
C GLY A 68 -8.87 3.02 -17.95
N ALA A 69 -9.43 4.11 -18.48
CA ALA A 69 -8.70 5.35 -18.72
C ALA A 69 -8.22 5.98 -17.41
N TRP A 70 -9.04 5.96 -16.35
CA TRP A 70 -8.60 6.38 -15.02
C TRP A 70 -7.41 5.53 -14.52
N VAL A 71 -7.49 4.20 -14.64
CA VAL A 71 -6.37 3.32 -14.26
C VAL A 71 -5.10 3.63 -15.07
N LEU A 72 -5.25 3.85 -16.39
CA LEU A 72 -4.13 4.24 -17.25
C LEU A 72 -3.53 5.57 -16.81
N SER A 73 -4.36 6.57 -16.47
CA SER A 73 -3.87 7.87 -15.99
C SER A 73 -3.08 7.75 -14.69
N GLU A 74 -3.48 6.83 -13.79
CA GLU A 74 -2.74 6.56 -12.55
C GLU A 74 -1.39 5.89 -12.87
N SER A 75 -1.33 5.05 -13.91
CA SER A 75 -0.10 4.40 -14.36
C SER A 75 0.86 5.36 -15.10
N GLU A 76 0.34 6.30 -15.88
CA GLU A 76 1.13 7.33 -16.58
C GLU A 76 1.61 8.41 -15.60
N SER A 77 0.76 8.79 -14.62
CA SER A 77 1.14 9.67 -13.51
C SER A 77 2.24 9.04 -12.64
N ALA A 78 2.16 7.73 -12.42
CA ALA A 78 3.22 6.97 -11.76
C ALA A 78 4.54 6.95 -12.55
N ALA A 79 4.48 6.84 -13.87
CA ALA A 79 5.67 6.84 -14.73
C ALA A 79 6.33 8.23 -14.80
N SER A 80 5.54 9.30 -14.77
CA SER A 80 6.02 10.69 -14.79
C SER A 80 6.50 11.19 -13.42
N ALA A 81 5.96 10.68 -12.31
CA ALA A 81 6.45 10.97 -10.95
C ALA A 81 7.84 10.36 -10.64
N GLY A 82 8.30 9.40 -11.46
CA GLY A 82 9.66 8.86 -11.42
C GLY A 82 10.72 9.73 -12.11
N ALA A 83 10.31 10.78 -12.84
CA ALA A 83 11.21 11.74 -13.49
C ALA A 83 11.10 13.10 -12.77
N VAL A 84 12.00 13.35 -11.83
CA VAL A 84 12.07 14.64 -11.12
C VAL A 84 12.51 15.74 -12.10
N PRO A 85 11.76 16.83 -12.29
CA PRO A 85 12.32 18.06 -12.83
C PRO A 85 13.08 18.78 -11.71
N THR A 86 14.37 19.02 -11.91
CA THR A 86 15.15 19.91 -11.05
C THR A 86 14.76 21.37 -11.31
N VAL A 87 14.05 22.02 -10.38
CA VAL A 87 14.17 23.49 -10.24
C VAL A 87 13.86 24.01 -8.84
N ALA A 88 14.53 25.14 -8.58
CA ALA A 88 14.77 25.90 -7.36
C ALA A 88 13.57 26.32 -6.49
N ALA A 89 13.90 26.56 -5.23
CA ALA A 89 13.04 27.07 -4.18
C ALA A 89 12.53 28.50 -4.44
N THR A 90 11.24 28.74 -4.16
CA THR A 90 10.73 29.95 -3.50
C THR A 90 9.35 29.64 -2.89
N ALA A 91 9.11 30.15 -1.67
CA ALA A 91 7.99 29.80 -0.81
C ALA A 91 6.75 30.68 -1.01
N ALA A 92 5.56 30.13 -0.74
CA ALA A 92 4.28 30.83 -0.61
C ALA A 92 3.46 30.30 0.61
N PRO A 93 2.50 31.09 1.18
CA PRO A 93 1.94 30.92 2.53
C PRO A 93 0.85 29.82 2.66
N PRO A 94 0.43 29.46 3.88
CA PRO A 94 -0.18 28.16 4.16
C PRO A 94 -1.68 28.11 3.82
N GLN A 95 -2.07 27.11 3.03
CA GLN A 95 -3.47 26.78 2.78
C GLN A 95 -4.00 25.79 3.83
N LYS A 96 -5.26 26.01 4.23
CA LYS A 96 -6.03 25.21 5.20
C LYS A 96 -6.60 23.94 4.56
N THR A 97 -5.76 22.94 4.34
CA THR A 97 -6.17 21.54 4.16
C THR A 97 -5.67 20.72 5.34
N PRO A 98 -6.38 19.66 5.78
CA PRO A 98 -5.85 18.77 6.82
C PRO A 98 -4.52 18.23 6.30
N ARG A 99 -3.44 18.54 7.02
CA ARG A 99 -2.08 18.13 6.68
C ARG A 99 -2.13 16.63 6.39
N LEU A 100 -1.72 16.24 5.18
CA LEU A 100 -1.35 14.87 4.83
C LEU A 100 -0.67 14.24 6.04
N VAL A 101 -0.89 12.95 6.32
CA VAL A 101 0.12 12.24 7.12
C VAL A 101 1.38 12.30 6.27
N GLN A 102 2.17 13.35 6.48
CA GLN A 102 3.51 13.45 5.98
C GLN A 102 4.22 12.25 6.58
N GLN A 103 4.96 11.52 5.74
CA GLN A 103 5.87 10.48 6.18
C GLN A 103 6.57 10.90 7.48
N VAL A 104 6.83 9.94 8.37
CA VAL A 104 7.38 10.21 9.70
C VAL A 104 8.52 11.24 9.60
N PRO A 105 8.47 12.36 10.35
CA PRO A 105 9.43 13.45 10.17
C PRO A 105 10.87 12.96 10.25
N GLY A 106 11.70 13.37 9.28
CA GLY A 106 13.09 12.93 9.16
C GLY A 106 13.30 11.63 8.38
N SER A 107 12.25 11.07 7.77
CA SER A 107 12.39 9.93 6.85
C SER A 107 13.36 10.27 5.70
N PRO A 108 14.35 9.41 5.40
CA PRO A 108 15.25 9.61 4.27
C PRO A 108 14.49 9.66 2.94
N GLN A 109 15.06 10.39 1.98
CA GLN A 109 14.61 10.35 0.59
C GLN A 109 15.19 9.12 -0.11
N GLY A 110 14.34 8.35 -0.78
CA GLY A 110 14.74 7.15 -1.53
C GLY A 110 13.81 5.96 -1.27
N ASN A 111 13.82 5.02 -2.21
CA ASN A 111 12.90 3.88 -2.21
C ASN A 111 13.61 2.54 -1.99
N GLY A 112 14.87 2.50 -1.56
CA GLY A 112 15.60 1.25 -1.37
C GLY A 112 15.30 0.56 -0.03
N MET A 113 15.78 -0.67 0.10
CA MET A 113 15.64 -1.44 1.36
C MET A 113 16.51 -0.88 2.50
N ALA A 114 17.58 -0.12 2.18
CA ALA A 114 18.38 0.56 3.19
C ALA A 114 17.58 1.71 3.83
N GLU A 115 16.90 2.50 3.00
CA GLU A 115 16.00 3.58 3.41
C GLU A 115 14.81 3.01 4.19
N ALA A 116 14.21 1.92 3.69
CA ALA A 116 13.11 1.24 4.38
C ALA A 116 13.47 0.83 5.82
N ARG A 117 14.68 0.31 6.05
CA ARG A 117 15.16 -0.04 7.41
C ARG A 117 15.29 1.19 8.31
N ARG A 118 15.77 2.32 7.78
CA ARG A 118 15.86 3.58 8.54
C ARG A 118 14.46 4.10 8.87
N CYS A 119 13.55 4.08 7.91
CA CYS A 119 12.15 4.43 8.12
C CYS A 119 11.48 3.51 9.15
N ALA A 120 11.80 2.20 9.17
CA ALA A 120 11.26 1.28 10.17
C ALA A 120 11.66 1.68 11.59
N ILE A 121 12.92 2.11 11.79
CA ILE A 121 13.40 2.58 13.09
C ILE A 121 12.67 3.88 13.47
N LEU A 122 12.61 4.86 12.57
CA LEU A 122 11.96 6.16 12.82
C LEU A 122 10.47 5.98 13.12
N ALA A 123 9.76 5.21 12.30
CA ALA A 123 8.35 4.90 12.48
C ALA A 123 8.08 4.16 13.79
N SER A 124 8.98 3.24 14.17
CA SER A 124 8.84 2.51 15.45
C SER A 124 8.91 3.45 16.64
N HIS A 125 9.87 4.39 16.64
CA HIS A 125 9.94 5.43 17.66
C HIS A 125 8.71 6.34 17.65
N TYR A 126 8.27 6.78 16.46
CA TYR A 126 7.13 7.67 16.30
C TYR A 126 5.82 7.05 16.81
N TYR A 127 5.57 5.78 16.46
CA TYR A 127 4.37 5.07 16.86
C TYR A 127 4.52 4.29 18.18
N GLY A 128 5.64 4.43 18.89
CA GLY A 128 5.83 3.82 20.21
C GLY A 128 5.77 2.29 20.22
N VAL A 129 6.39 1.64 19.24
CA VAL A 129 6.58 0.18 19.18
C VAL A 129 8.08 -0.17 19.13
N PRO A 130 8.52 -1.35 19.59
CA PRO A 130 9.95 -1.70 19.58
C PRO A 130 10.54 -1.79 18.16
N SER A 131 11.60 -1.04 17.86
CA SER A 131 12.22 -1.03 16.52
C SER A 131 12.67 -2.40 16.03
N LEU A 132 13.22 -3.22 16.93
CA LEU A 132 13.64 -4.58 16.61
C LEU A 132 12.44 -5.48 16.22
N LEU A 133 11.26 -5.27 16.80
CA LEU A 133 10.04 -5.99 16.43
C LEU A 133 9.61 -5.58 15.01
N THR A 134 9.55 -4.29 14.72
CA THR A 134 9.17 -3.78 13.39
C THR A 134 10.13 -4.27 12.31
N LEU A 135 11.45 -4.25 12.57
CA LEU A 135 12.45 -4.81 11.64
C LEU A 135 12.28 -6.32 11.44
N SER A 136 11.85 -7.05 12.47
CA SER A 136 11.58 -8.49 12.39
C SER A 136 10.32 -8.79 11.57
N ILE A 137 9.27 -7.98 11.72
CA ILE A 137 8.06 -8.04 10.89
C ILE A 137 8.42 -7.74 9.44
N MET A 138 9.10 -6.62 9.17
CA MET A 138 9.54 -6.26 7.82
C MET A 138 10.37 -7.39 7.17
N ARG A 139 11.24 -8.05 7.94
CA ARG A 139 12.00 -9.21 7.45
C ARG A 139 11.11 -10.44 7.22
N THR A 140 10.06 -10.63 8.01
CA THR A 140 9.10 -11.73 7.87
C THR A 140 8.25 -11.57 6.63
N GLU A 141 7.83 -10.34 6.33
CA GLU A 141 7.06 -10.01 5.13
C GLU A 141 7.90 -10.13 3.84
N ASP A 142 9.20 -9.90 3.94
CA ASP A 142 10.18 -10.04 2.83
C ASP A 142 9.81 -9.23 1.56
N GLY A 143 8.94 -8.24 1.73
CA GLY A 143 8.49 -7.36 0.67
C GLY A 143 9.56 -6.38 0.23
N ARG A 144 9.35 -5.83 -0.96
CA ARG A 144 10.18 -4.78 -1.57
C ARG A 144 9.26 -3.70 -2.15
N PRO A 145 9.76 -2.49 -2.41
CA PRO A 145 9.00 -1.53 -3.20
C PRO A 145 8.68 -2.15 -4.56
N GLY A 146 7.43 -2.05 -4.98
CA GLY A 146 6.89 -2.71 -6.17
C GLY A 146 6.31 -4.11 -5.92
N THR A 147 6.58 -4.74 -4.77
CA THR A 147 6.02 -6.08 -4.47
C THR A 147 4.52 -6.01 -4.28
N ILE A 148 3.81 -6.94 -4.92
CA ILE A 148 2.38 -7.19 -4.74
C ILE A 148 2.19 -8.69 -4.63
N SER A 149 1.55 -9.15 -3.55
CA SER A 149 1.31 -10.58 -3.30
C SER A 149 -0.19 -10.83 -3.15
N PRO A 150 -0.83 -11.58 -4.07
CA PRO A 150 -2.26 -11.84 -3.99
C PRO A 150 -2.62 -12.88 -2.92
N ASP A 151 -3.74 -12.67 -2.23
CA ASP A 151 -4.31 -13.60 -1.25
C ASP A 151 -5.47 -14.42 -1.83
N ALA A 152 -5.73 -15.58 -1.22
CA ALA A 152 -6.83 -16.46 -1.62
C ALA A 152 -8.24 -15.85 -1.42
N ASN A 153 -8.38 -14.90 -0.49
CA ASN A 153 -9.64 -14.18 -0.24
C ASN A 153 -9.86 -13.00 -1.21
N GLY A 154 -8.91 -12.74 -2.11
CA GLY A 154 -8.96 -11.66 -3.08
C GLY A 154 -8.43 -10.30 -2.61
N SER A 155 -7.93 -10.20 -1.37
CA SER A 155 -7.03 -9.11 -1.02
C SER A 155 -5.64 -9.33 -1.61
N TYR A 156 -4.76 -8.35 -1.44
CA TYR A 156 -3.36 -8.49 -1.79
C TYR A 156 -2.51 -7.62 -0.89
N ASP A 157 -1.30 -8.07 -0.62
CA ASP A 157 -0.31 -7.37 0.17
C ASP A 157 0.59 -6.50 -0.70
N MET A 158 0.99 -5.34 -0.18
CA MET A 158 1.70 -4.31 -0.95
C MET A 158 3.01 -3.89 -0.28
N GLY A 159 4.05 -3.73 -1.09
CA GLY A 159 5.29 -3.05 -0.72
C GLY A 159 6.12 -3.77 0.35
N VAL A 160 6.97 -3.01 1.03
CA VAL A 160 8.03 -3.53 1.92
C VAL A 160 7.50 -4.35 3.11
N MET A 161 6.49 -3.83 3.80
CA MET A 161 5.84 -4.46 4.93
C MET A 161 4.55 -5.19 4.52
N GLN A 162 4.35 -5.44 3.22
CA GLN A 162 3.22 -6.25 2.74
C GLN A 162 1.87 -5.78 3.31
N VAL A 163 1.62 -4.47 3.28
CA VAL A 163 0.38 -3.88 3.78
C VAL A 163 -0.78 -4.36 2.92
N ASN A 164 -1.74 -5.04 3.55
CA ASN A 164 -2.89 -5.61 2.85
C ASN A 164 -3.84 -4.54 2.27
N SER A 165 -4.39 -4.81 1.09
CA SER A 165 -5.27 -3.91 0.35
C SER A 165 -6.58 -3.55 1.06
N ILE A 166 -7.01 -4.35 2.04
CA ILE A 166 -8.09 -4.02 3.00
C ILE A 166 -7.95 -2.62 3.62
N TRP A 167 -6.73 -2.13 3.80
CA TRP A 167 -6.48 -0.82 4.40
C TRP A 167 -6.70 0.36 3.44
N LEU A 168 -6.76 0.13 2.12
CA LEU A 168 -6.83 1.20 1.13
C LEU A 168 -7.99 2.17 1.32
N PRO A 169 -9.24 1.74 1.63
CA PRO A 169 -10.33 2.69 1.87
C PRO A 169 -10.02 3.67 3.01
N ARG A 170 -9.39 3.19 4.10
CA ARG A 170 -9.00 4.04 5.23
C ARG A 170 -7.81 4.93 4.89
N LEU A 171 -6.82 4.39 4.18
CA LEU A 171 -5.60 5.10 3.80
C LEU A 171 -5.87 6.22 2.78
N ARG A 172 -6.82 6.01 1.86
CA ARG A 172 -7.28 7.05 0.93
C ARG A 172 -7.87 8.26 1.65
N GLN A 173 -8.62 8.04 2.73
CA GLN A 173 -9.13 9.14 3.57
C GLN A 173 -8.01 9.91 4.28
N MET A 174 -6.83 9.30 4.43
CA MET A 174 -5.62 9.93 4.99
C MET A 174 -4.73 10.55 3.91
N GLY A 175 -5.16 10.55 2.64
CA GLY A 175 -4.39 11.07 1.51
C GLY A 175 -3.27 10.14 1.04
N ILE A 176 -3.25 8.88 1.46
CA ILE A 176 -2.23 7.92 1.07
C ILE A 176 -2.75 7.05 -0.08
N SER A 177 -2.08 7.11 -1.22
CA SER A 177 -2.47 6.38 -2.43
C SER A 177 -1.96 4.93 -2.42
N ARG A 178 -2.65 4.06 -3.15
CA ARG A 178 -2.19 2.69 -3.42
C ARG A 178 -0.78 2.67 -4.04
N HIS A 179 -0.52 3.59 -4.97
CA HIS A 179 0.78 3.70 -5.62
C HIS A 179 1.89 4.03 -4.60
N ALA A 180 1.66 5.00 -3.71
CA ALA A 180 2.61 5.34 -2.66
C ALA A 180 2.86 4.13 -1.73
N LEU A 181 1.83 3.36 -1.39
CA LEU A 181 1.97 2.13 -0.62
C LEU A 181 2.84 1.08 -1.32
N ILE A 182 2.75 0.96 -2.65
CA ILE A 182 3.49 -0.07 -3.38
C ILE A 182 4.94 0.36 -3.57
N TYR A 183 5.18 1.59 -4.00
CA TYR A 183 6.50 2.01 -4.52
C TYR A 183 7.30 2.93 -3.60
N ASN A 184 6.68 3.62 -2.65
CA ASN A 184 7.40 4.41 -1.65
C ASN A 184 7.67 3.54 -0.42
N ALA A 185 8.93 3.13 -0.29
CA ALA A 185 9.37 2.22 0.77
C ALA A 185 9.05 2.76 2.17
N CYS A 186 9.33 4.04 2.40
CA CYS A 186 9.11 4.66 3.70
C CYS A 186 7.63 4.89 3.98
N GLN A 187 6.84 5.31 2.99
CA GLN A 187 5.38 5.42 3.16
C GLN A 187 4.75 4.05 3.51
N ASN A 188 5.22 2.98 2.85
CA ASN A 188 4.78 1.64 3.16
C ASN A 188 5.16 1.21 4.57
N VAL A 189 6.41 1.45 4.96
CA VAL A 189 6.90 1.12 6.30
C VAL A 189 6.21 1.93 7.39
N ASP A 190 5.95 3.22 7.16
CA ASP A 190 5.21 4.07 8.09
C ASP A 190 3.79 3.52 8.29
N VAL A 191 3.10 3.18 7.20
CA VAL A 191 1.74 2.61 7.29
C VAL A 191 1.75 1.23 7.95
N GLY A 192 2.68 0.35 7.59
CA GLY A 192 2.82 -0.96 8.21
C GLY A 192 3.09 -0.84 9.71
N THR A 193 3.96 0.08 10.12
CA THR A 193 4.25 0.32 11.53
C THR A 193 3.07 0.95 12.27
N TRP A 194 2.32 1.84 11.62
CA TRP A 194 1.08 2.41 12.16
C TRP A 194 0.01 1.33 12.40
N ILE A 195 -0.16 0.38 11.47
CA ILE A 195 -1.07 -0.77 11.62
C ILE A 195 -0.62 -1.66 12.79
N LEU A 196 0.66 -1.99 12.87
CA LEU A 196 1.21 -2.75 13.99
C LEU A 196 0.93 -2.04 15.33
N ALA A 197 1.21 -0.74 15.40
CA ALA A 197 0.99 0.05 16.59
C ALA A 197 -0.48 0.06 17.00
N LYS A 198 -1.43 0.11 16.05
CA LYS A 198 -2.86 -0.01 16.35
C LYS A 198 -3.15 -1.28 17.15
N TYR A 199 -2.71 -2.46 16.70
CA TYR A 199 -2.98 -3.71 17.41
C TYR A 199 -2.27 -3.78 18.76
N VAL A 200 -0.99 -3.41 18.80
CA VAL A 200 -0.21 -3.42 20.05
C VAL A 200 -0.79 -2.45 21.08
N HIS A 201 -1.16 -1.23 20.69
CA HIS A 201 -1.72 -0.21 21.59
C HIS A 201 -3.12 -0.54 22.06
N GLN A 202 -3.95 -1.14 21.20
CA GLN A 202 -5.25 -1.68 21.62
C GLN A 202 -5.07 -2.71 22.75
N PHE A 203 -4.04 -3.55 22.66
CA PHE A 203 -3.71 -4.53 23.68
C PHE A 203 -3.13 -3.90 24.96
N VAL A 204 -2.07 -3.08 24.86
CA VAL A 204 -1.39 -2.56 26.08
C VAL A 204 -2.13 -1.40 26.76
N GLY A 205 -3.04 -0.72 26.05
CA GLY A 205 -3.82 0.40 26.55
C GLY A 205 -2.97 1.48 27.22
N ARG A 206 -3.52 2.11 28.27
CA ARG A 206 -2.83 3.15 29.05
C ARG A 206 -1.62 2.63 29.83
N ALA A 207 -1.53 1.31 30.04
CA ALA A 207 -0.42 0.72 30.78
C ALA A 207 0.88 0.72 29.94
N GLY A 208 0.78 0.80 28.61
CA GLY A 208 1.93 0.89 27.72
C GLY A 208 2.78 -0.39 27.68
N MET A 209 3.93 -0.35 27.04
CA MET A 209 4.75 -1.54 26.77
C MET A 209 5.22 -2.31 28.02
N ARG A 210 5.21 -1.71 29.23
CA ARG A 210 5.44 -2.47 30.48
C ARG A 210 4.40 -3.57 30.72
N TYR A 211 3.18 -3.37 30.23
CA TYR A 211 2.11 -4.35 30.33
C TYR A 211 2.41 -5.63 29.55
N ALA A 212 3.06 -5.48 28.39
CA ALA A 212 3.48 -6.61 27.55
C ALA A 212 4.44 -7.56 28.30
N TRP A 213 5.23 -7.06 29.25
CA TRP A 213 6.16 -7.88 30.04
C TRP A 213 5.45 -8.87 30.96
N HIS A 214 4.28 -8.48 31.48
CA HIS A 214 3.46 -9.34 32.35
C HIS A 214 2.48 -10.23 31.56
N HIS A 215 2.29 -9.94 30.27
CA HIS A 215 1.29 -10.62 29.42
C HIS A 215 1.89 -11.02 28.06
N PRO A 216 3.00 -11.78 28.04
CA PRO A 216 3.75 -12.03 26.83
C PRO A 216 2.94 -12.76 25.76
N ARG A 217 2.08 -13.72 26.14
CA ARG A 217 1.22 -14.44 25.18
C ARG A 217 0.28 -13.49 24.44
N ALA A 218 -0.48 -12.70 25.19
CA ALA A 218 -1.46 -11.79 24.60
C ALA A 218 -0.80 -10.65 23.80
N PHE A 219 0.42 -10.23 24.20
CA PHE A 219 1.23 -9.33 23.36
C PHE A 219 1.58 -9.96 22.02
N TRP A 220 2.03 -11.22 22.01
CA TRP A 220 2.35 -11.92 20.77
C TRP A 220 1.11 -12.21 19.92
N ASP A 221 -0.05 -12.44 20.53
CA ASP A 221 -1.32 -12.54 19.81
C ASP A 221 -1.64 -11.22 19.07
N ALA A 222 -1.47 -10.08 19.73
CA ALA A 222 -1.62 -8.75 19.11
C ALA A 222 -0.57 -8.46 18.02
N VAL A 223 0.65 -9.00 18.14
CA VAL A 223 1.65 -8.97 17.05
C VAL A 223 1.19 -9.82 15.87
N GLY A 224 0.62 -11.00 16.12
CA GLY A 224 0.11 -11.87 15.08
C GLY A 224 -1.10 -11.31 14.33
N ASP A 225 -1.90 -10.48 14.99
CA ASP A 225 -3.08 -9.82 14.39
C ASP A 225 -2.70 -8.85 13.27
N TYR A 226 -1.42 -8.45 13.20
CA TYR A 226 -0.86 -7.75 12.04
C TYR A 226 -1.06 -8.52 10.74
N ASN A 227 -0.86 -9.85 10.78
CA ASN A 227 -1.01 -10.73 9.62
C ASN A 227 -2.42 -11.33 9.55
N SER A 228 -2.90 -11.93 10.64
CA SER A 228 -4.20 -12.61 10.65
C SER A 228 -4.78 -12.73 12.04
N HIS A 229 -6.11 -12.57 12.14
CA HIS A 229 -6.86 -12.83 13.38
C HIS A 229 -7.28 -14.30 13.50
N THR A 230 -7.00 -15.12 12.47
CA THR A 230 -7.29 -16.56 12.53
C THR A 230 -6.20 -17.25 13.37
N PRO A 231 -6.52 -17.95 14.47
CA PRO A 231 -5.53 -18.41 15.44
C PRO A 231 -4.37 -19.23 14.85
N VAL A 232 -4.63 -20.10 13.86
CA VAL A 232 -3.59 -20.94 13.25
C VAL A 232 -2.58 -20.12 12.45
N TYR A 233 -3.03 -19.12 11.68
CA TYR A 233 -2.16 -18.26 10.87
C TYR A 233 -1.44 -17.24 11.74
N ASN A 234 -2.14 -16.68 12.72
CA ASN A 234 -1.59 -15.79 13.74
C ASN A 234 -0.39 -16.45 14.44
N HIS A 235 -0.59 -17.64 15.02
CA HIS A 235 0.46 -18.34 15.75
C HIS A 235 1.63 -18.76 14.84
N ALA A 236 1.35 -19.17 13.60
CA ALA A 236 2.40 -19.47 12.63
C ALA A 236 3.24 -18.22 12.30
N TYR A 237 2.60 -17.06 12.17
CA TYR A 237 3.25 -15.79 11.93
C TYR A 237 4.12 -15.35 13.12
N GLN A 238 3.60 -15.43 14.35
CA GLN A 238 4.36 -15.14 15.58
C GLN A 238 5.69 -15.90 15.62
N LYS A 239 5.67 -17.20 15.31
CA LYS A 239 6.88 -18.04 15.30
C LYS A 239 7.93 -17.53 14.32
N ARG A 240 7.52 -17.10 13.12
CA ARG A 240 8.42 -16.55 12.11
C ARG A 240 9.03 -15.22 12.57
N VAL A 241 8.19 -14.30 13.06
CA VAL A 241 8.64 -13.01 13.59
C VAL A 241 9.61 -13.20 14.75
N ALA A 242 9.29 -14.09 15.71
CA ALA A 242 10.16 -14.38 16.85
C ALA A 242 11.50 -14.99 16.44
N ALA A 243 11.54 -15.84 15.40
CA ALA A 243 12.78 -16.39 14.87
C ALA A 243 13.69 -15.31 14.25
N PHE A 244 13.11 -14.41 13.45
CA PHE A 244 13.86 -13.26 12.91
C PHE A 244 14.29 -12.29 13.99
N TYR A 245 13.44 -12.02 14.98
CA TYR A 245 13.78 -11.20 16.15
C TYR A 245 15.02 -11.73 16.87
N LYS A 246 15.05 -13.02 17.19
CA LYS A 246 16.22 -13.65 17.83
C LYS A 246 17.47 -13.53 16.98
N THR A 247 17.33 -13.72 15.67
CA THR A 247 18.45 -13.63 14.72
C THR A 247 19.04 -12.23 14.65
N ILE A 248 18.19 -11.21 14.49
CA ILE A 248 18.61 -9.81 14.40
C ILE A 248 19.17 -9.35 15.77
N ALA A 249 18.51 -9.72 16.87
CA ALA A 249 19.00 -9.39 18.22
C ALA A 249 20.40 -9.94 18.49
N ARG A 250 20.69 -11.15 17.98
CA ARG A 250 22.01 -11.78 18.12
C ARG A 250 23.07 -11.02 17.34
N ARG A 251 22.81 -10.68 16.07
CA ARG A 251 23.71 -9.90 15.22
C ARG A 251 24.07 -8.54 15.84
N ILE A 252 23.07 -7.82 16.34
CA ILE A 252 23.28 -6.53 17.02
C ILE A 252 24.21 -6.68 18.24
N ARG A 253 24.10 -7.78 19.02
CA ARG A 253 24.99 -8.03 20.16
C ARG A 253 26.41 -8.40 19.73
N GLU A 254 26.57 -9.02 18.57
CA GLU A 254 27.85 -9.46 18.01
C GLU A 254 28.57 -8.33 17.22
N GLY A 255 27.88 -7.22 16.94
CA GLY A 255 28.45 -6.03 16.29
C GLY A 255 28.28 -5.97 14.77
N ASP A 256 27.38 -6.80 14.21
CA ASP A 256 26.96 -6.80 12.80
C ASP A 256 25.84 -5.77 12.54
#